data_AF-A0A1S3TID2-F1
#
_entry.id   AF-A0A1S3TID2-F1
#
_cell.length_a   1.000
_cell.length_b   1.000
_cell.length_c   1.000
_cell.angle_alpha   90.00
_cell.angle_beta   90.00
_cell.angle_gamma   90.00
#
_symmetry.space_group_name_H-M   'P 1'
#
loop_
_entity.id
_entity.type
_entity.pdbx_description
1 polymer ?
#
loop_
_entity_poly.entity_id
_entity_poly.type
_entity_poly.pdbx_seq_one_letter_code
_entity_poly.pdbx_strand_id
1 'polypeptide(L)'
;MWLLGAILLVHKTCVTAMGSFNHYVIVKFKDGVEVEELIQGLEKMVSGIDQVKSFEWGKDIESHEMLRQGFTHVFLMAFNGKEEFNAFQTHPNHVEFSGVFSPAIEKIVVLDFPSKLVKAPA
;
A
#
# COMPACT_ATOMS: atom_id res chain seq x y z
N MET A 1 -40.23 42.23 -13.05
CA MET A 1 -39.88 41.85 -11.67
C MET A 1 -40.40 40.44 -11.40
N TRP A 2 -39.70 39.41 -11.87
CA TRP A 2 -39.85 38.01 -11.43
C TRP A 2 -38.47 37.37 -11.56
N LEU A 3 -37.85 37.08 -10.42
CA LEU A 3 -36.53 36.45 -10.30
C LEU A 3 -36.69 34.94 -10.55
N LEU A 4 -36.04 34.43 -11.59
CA LEU A 4 -35.84 32.99 -11.78
C LEU A 4 -34.72 32.53 -10.84
N GLY A 5 -35.09 31.73 -9.83
CA GLY A 5 -34.14 31.06 -8.95
C GLY A 5 -33.42 29.94 -9.69
N ALA A 6 -32.10 30.08 -9.85
CA ALA A 6 -31.23 29.00 -10.28
C ALA A 6 -30.88 28.13 -9.06
N ILE A 7 -31.48 26.94 -8.98
CA ILE A 7 -31.05 25.89 -8.06
C ILE A 7 -29.70 25.38 -8.57
N LEU A 8 -28.64 25.73 -7.86
CA LEU A 8 -27.31 25.19 -8.10
C LEU A 8 -27.30 23.72 -7.68
N LEU A 9 -27.54 22.81 -8.63
CA LEU A 9 -27.34 21.39 -8.44
C LEU A 9 -25.83 21.15 -8.32
N VAL A 10 -25.31 21.17 -7.09
CA VAL A 10 -23.97 20.68 -6.78
C VAL A 10 -23.95 19.23 -7.26
N HIS A 11 -23.24 18.99 -8.36
CA HIS A 11 -22.84 17.64 -8.74
C HIS A 11 -21.97 17.12 -7.59
N LYS A 12 -22.58 16.43 -6.63
CA LYS A 12 -21.87 15.40 -5.90
C LYS A 12 -21.48 14.41 -6.98
N THR A 13 -20.26 14.53 -7.46
CA THR A 13 -19.59 13.43 -8.15
C THR A 13 -19.68 12.27 -7.18
N CYS A 14 -20.62 11.37 -7.41
CA CYS A 14 -20.53 10.04 -6.86
C CYS A 14 -19.27 9.50 -7.53
N VAL A 15 -18.14 9.60 -6.81
CA VAL A 15 -16.99 8.77 -7.10
C VAL A 15 -17.52 7.37 -6.87
N THR A 16 -17.96 6.74 -7.97
CA THR A 16 -18.05 5.29 -8.01
C THR A 16 -16.71 4.81 -7.48
N ALA A 17 -16.72 4.11 -6.35
CA ALA A 17 -15.52 3.57 -5.76
C ALA A 17 -14.84 2.71 -6.83
N MET A 18 -13.87 3.29 -7.54
CA MET A 18 -12.96 2.52 -8.37
C MET A 18 -12.31 1.55 -7.40
N GLY A 19 -12.53 0.25 -7.61
CA GLY A 19 -12.17 -0.76 -6.63
C GLY A 19 -10.72 -0.57 -6.21
N SER A 20 -10.47 -0.51 -4.90
CA SER A 20 -9.13 -0.31 -4.38
C SER A 20 -8.21 -1.43 -4.87
N PHE A 21 -7.02 -1.06 -5.31
CA PHE A 21 -5.98 -2.01 -5.69
C PHE A 21 -5.00 -2.13 -4.53
N ASN A 22 -4.68 -3.36 -4.13
CA ASN A 22 -3.89 -3.65 -2.95
C ASN A 22 -2.59 -4.31 -3.38
N HIS A 23 -1.50 -3.90 -2.74
CA HIS A 23 -0.16 -4.46 -2.90
C HIS A 23 0.31 -4.93 -1.52
N TYR A 24 0.30 -6.24 -1.32
CA TYR A 24 0.71 -6.85 -0.06
C TYR A 24 2.07 -7.50 -0.25
N VAL A 25 3.00 -7.19 0.65
CA VAL A 25 4.36 -7.70 0.62
C VAL A 25 4.66 -8.34 1.96
N ILE A 26 4.92 -9.65 1.95
CA ILE A 26 5.26 -10.42 3.13
C ILE A 26 6.70 -10.87 2.99
N VAL A 27 7.55 -10.56 3.96
CA VAL A 27 9.00 -10.79 3.86
C VAL A 27 9.58 -11.52 5.05
N LYS A 28 10.66 -12.25 4.79
CA LYS A 28 11.69 -12.58 5.76
C LYS A 28 12.93 -11.76 5.40
N PHE A 29 13.46 -10.98 6.35
CA PHE A 29 14.75 -10.30 6.20
C PHE A 29 15.91 -11.27 6.42
N LYS A 30 17.05 -10.99 5.80
CA LYS A 30 18.31 -11.70 6.08
C LYS A 30 18.80 -11.36 7.49
N ASP A 31 19.62 -12.25 8.05
CA ASP A 31 20.29 -12.00 9.34
C ASP A 31 21.27 -10.81 9.23
N GLY A 32 21.38 -10.02 10.31
CA GLY A 32 22.28 -8.87 10.38
C GLY A 32 21.81 -7.61 9.65
N VAL A 33 20.56 -7.59 9.19
CA VAL A 33 19.91 -6.40 8.61
C VAL A 33 19.35 -5.52 9.73
N GLU A 34 19.60 -4.21 9.64
CA GLU A 34 18.96 -3.18 10.46
C GLU A 34 17.53 -2.93 9.96
N VAL A 35 16.57 -3.73 10.45
CA VAL A 35 15.19 -3.76 9.95
C VAL A 35 14.45 -2.45 10.24
N GLU A 36 14.68 -1.87 11.42
CA GLU A 36 14.07 -0.60 11.84
C GLU A 36 14.46 0.56 10.91
N GLU A 37 15.72 0.63 10.48
CA GLU A 37 16.18 1.66 9.53
C GLU A 37 15.54 1.47 8.14
N LEU A 38 15.41 0.23 7.67
CA LEU A 38 14.71 -0.07 6.42
C LEU A 38 13.24 0.33 6.48
N ILE A 39 12.58 0.10 7.61
CA ILE A 39 11.18 0.51 7.81
C ILE A 39 11.04 2.02 7.79
N GLN A 40 11.92 2.76 8.48
CA GLN A 40 11.92 4.23 8.41
C GLN A 40 12.14 4.74 6.97
N GLY A 41 13.00 4.05 6.22
CA GLY A 41 13.20 4.31 4.80
C GLY A 41 11.93 4.09 3.97
N LEU A 42 11.20 2.99 4.22
CA LEU A 42 9.91 2.70 3.58
C LEU A 42 8.88 3.78 3.90
N GLU A 43 8.70 4.13 5.18
CA GLU A 43 7.77 5.17 5.64
C GLU A 43 8.06 6.51 4.96
N LYS A 44 9.34 6.89 4.90
CA LYS A 44 9.76 8.11 4.21
C LYS A 44 9.45 8.05 2.72
N MET A 45 9.75 6.93 2.06
CA MET A 45 9.49 6.75 0.63
C MET A 45 8.01 6.86 0.30
N VAL A 46 7.13 6.14 1.03
CA VAL A 46 5.68 6.18 0.78
C VAL A 46 5.07 7.54 1.09
N SER A 47 5.60 8.27 2.09
CA SER A 47 5.12 9.63 2.41
C SER A 47 5.34 10.64 1.29
N GLY A 48 6.27 10.34 0.38
CA GLY A 48 6.58 11.17 -0.78
C GLY A 48 5.96 10.70 -2.10
N ILE A 49 5.06 9.70 -2.09
CA ILE A 49 4.44 9.15 -3.30
C ILE A 49 2.91 9.25 -3.21
N ASP A 50 2.34 10.24 -3.90
CA ASP A 50 0.90 10.56 -3.86
C ASP A 50 -0.02 9.40 -4.30
N GLN A 51 0.50 8.46 -5.09
CA GLN A 51 -0.25 7.28 -5.55
C GLN A 51 -0.55 6.30 -4.40
N VAL A 52 0.27 6.26 -3.34
CA VAL A 52 0.04 5.40 -2.18
C VAL A 52 -1.01 6.05 -1.28
N LYS A 53 -2.20 5.45 -1.17
CA LYS A 53 -3.35 6.03 -0.44
C LYS A 53 -3.42 5.59 1.01
N SER A 54 -2.95 4.38 1.28
CA SER A 54 -2.65 3.92 2.63
C SER A 54 -1.41 3.07 2.60
N PHE A 55 -0.67 3.12 3.70
CA PHE A 55 0.46 2.25 3.97
C PHE A 55 0.35 1.78 5.41
N GLU A 56 0.35 0.47 5.60
CA GLU A 56 0.36 -0.18 6.90
C GLU A 56 1.47 -1.23 6.89
N TRP A 57 2.11 -1.44 8.03
CA TRP A 57 3.11 -2.48 8.16
C TRP A 57 3.11 -3.05 9.58
N GLY A 58 3.64 -4.25 9.72
CA GLY A 58 3.78 -4.87 11.04
C GLY A 58 4.70 -6.07 11.04
N LYS A 59 5.28 -6.35 12.21
CA LYS A 59 5.94 -7.61 12.51
C LYS A 59 4.91 -8.59 13.03
N ASP A 60 4.93 -9.81 12.53
CA ASP A 60 4.08 -10.87 13.09
C ASP A 60 4.58 -11.25 14.49
N ILE A 61 3.64 -11.33 15.44
CA ILE A 61 3.89 -11.68 16.85
C ILE A 61 3.07 -12.89 17.32
N GLU A 62 2.06 -13.32 16.56
CA GLU A 62 1.08 -14.33 17.00
C GLU A 62 1.16 -15.64 16.20
N SER A 63 1.63 -15.63 14.96
CA SER A 63 1.51 -16.83 14.13
C SER A 63 2.45 -17.96 14.59
N HIS A 64 1.93 -19.20 14.54
CA HIS A 64 2.70 -20.39 14.86
C HIS A 64 3.83 -20.59 13.85
N GLU A 65 5.04 -20.91 14.33
CA GLU A 65 6.24 -21.07 13.50
C GLU A 65 6.03 -21.96 12.27
N MET A 66 5.33 -23.09 12.45
CA MET A 66 5.00 -24.03 11.37
C MET A 66 4.16 -23.39 10.24
N LEU A 67 3.26 -22.47 10.56
CA LEU A 67 2.41 -21.79 9.58
C LEU A 67 3.07 -20.53 9.02
N ARG A 68 3.91 -19.88 9.83
CA ARG A 68 4.64 -18.66 9.50
C ARG A 68 5.63 -18.84 8.35
N GLN A 69 6.11 -20.07 8.13
CA GLN A 69 7.03 -20.42 7.04
C GLN A 69 8.28 -19.51 6.99
N GLY A 70 8.69 -18.98 8.15
CA GLY A 70 9.81 -18.07 8.33
C GLY A 70 9.57 -16.61 7.94
N PHE A 71 8.42 -16.22 7.40
CA PHE A 71 8.11 -14.81 7.14
C PHE A 71 8.00 -14.04 8.44
N THR A 72 8.36 -12.76 8.47
CA THR A 72 8.43 -11.99 9.71
C THR A 72 7.68 -10.67 9.70
N HIS A 73 7.58 -10.03 8.54
CA HIS A 73 6.93 -8.73 8.40
C HIS A 73 5.97 -8.72 7.23
N VAL A 74 4.95 -7.87 7.35
CA VAL A 74 3.99 -7.57 6.31
C VAL A 74 3.97 -6.07 6.05
N PHE A 75 3.82 -5.70 4.78
CA PHE A 75 3.60 -4.35 4.29
C PHE A 75 2.36 -4.37 3.39
N LEU A 76 1.44 -3.45 3.62
CA LEU A 76 0.17 -3.33 2.94
C LEU A 76 0.08 -1.93 2.35
N MET A 77 -0.06 -1.84 1.03
CA MET A 77 -0.30 -0.58 0.33
C MET A 77 -1.63 -0.63 -0.39
N ALA A 78 -2.38 0.47 -0.39
CA ALA A 78 -3.58 0.63 -1.19
C ALA A 78 -3.46 1.79 -2.19
N PHE A 79 -4.08 1.59 -3.35
CA PHE A 79 -4.15 2.54 -4.46
C PHE A 79 -5.61 2.71 -4.90
N ASN A 80 -5.96 3.83 -5.55
CA ASN A 80 -7.31 4.03 -6.11
C ASN A 80 -7.61 3.09 -7.29
N GLY A 81 -6.58 2.44 -7.84
CA GLY A 81 -6.74 1.50 -8.94
C GLY A 81 -5.40 1.01 -9.48
N LYS A 82 -5.47 0.13 -10.47
CA LYS A 82 -4.30 -0.50 -11.11
C LYS A 82 -3.37 0.52 -11.78
N GLU A 83 -3.91 1.61 -12.31
CA GLU A 83 -3.11 2.65 -12.99
C GLU A 83 -2.18 3.38 -12.01
N GLU A 84 -2.68 3.74 -10.82
CA GLU A 84 -1.85 4.35 -9.77
C GLU A 84 -0.80 3.37 -9.24
N PHE A 85 -1.15 2.08 -9.09
CA PHE A 85 -0.19 1.04 -8.75
C PHE A 85 0.94 0.93 -9.80
N ASN A 86 0.60 0.88 -11.09
CA ASN A 86 1.61 0.84 -12.16
C ASN A 86 2.50 2.09 -12.13
N ALA A 87 1.93 3.27 -11.90
CA ALA A 87 2.69 4.51 -11.77
C ALA A 87 3.65 4.46 -10.57
N PHE A 88 3.19 3.94 -9.42
CA PHE A 88 4.01 3.70 -8.23
C PHE A 88 5.20 2.77 -8.53
N GLN A 89 4.99 1.65 -9.26
CA GLN A 89 6.07 0.72 -9.59
C GLN A 89 7.21 1.39 -10.36
N THR A 90 6.88 2.36 -11.23
CA THR A 90 7.86 3.11 -12.03
C THR A 90 8.34 4.42 -11.36
N HIS A 91 7.81 4.75 -10.18
CA HIS A 91 8.14 6.01 -9.50
C HIS A 91 9.63 6.02 -9.10
N PRO A 92 10.40 7.09 -9.35
CA PRO A 92 11.83 7.13 -9.07
C PRO A 92 12.17 6.75 -7.62
N ASN A 93 11.45 7.30 -6.64
CA ASN A 93 11.64 6.97 -5.22
C ASN A 93 11.40 5.48 -4.92
N HIS A 94 10.42 4.84 -5.57
CA HIS A 94 10.16 3.41 -5.40
C HIS A 94 11.29 2.58 -6.02
N VAL A 95 11.73 2.93 -7.23
CA VAL A 95 12.81 2.23 -7.94
C VAL A 95 14.12 2.34 -7.15
N GLU A 96 14.46 3.52 -6.67
CA GLU A 96 15.66 3.76 -5.85
C GLU A 96 15.58 2.94 -4.55
N PHE A 97 14.46 3.03 -3.83
CA PHE A 97 14.30 2.32 -2.57
C PHE A 97 14.25 0.80 -2.74
N SER A 98 13.71 0.30 -3.86
CA SER A 98 13.73 -1.13 -4.21
C SER A 98 15.16 -1.66 -4.29
N GLY A 99 16.13 -0.84 -4.73
CA GLY A 99 17.55 -1.17 -4.74
C GLY A 99 18.17 -1.33 -3.35
N VAL A 100 17.60 -0.66 -2.33
CA VAL A 100 18.01 -0.79 -0.92
C VAL A 100 17.27 -1.95 -0.24
N PHE A 101 15.97 -2.08 -0.51
CA PHE A 101 15.11 -3.07 0.12
C PHE A 101 15.43 -4.50 -0.35
N SER A 102 15.52 -4.72 -1.66
CA SER A 102 15.66 -6.08 -2.23
C SER A 102 16.90 -6.85 -1.73
N PRO A 103 18.09 -6.24 -1.59
CA PRO A 103 19.26 -6.92 -1.02
C PRO A 103 19.08 -7.40 0.43
N ALA A 104 18.18 -6.78 1.20
CA ALA A 104 17.92 -7.12 2.60
C ALA A 104 16.95 -8.31 2.78
N ILE A 105 16.27 -8.72 1.70
CA ILE A 105 15.23 -9.75 1.77
C ILE A 105 15.80 -11.15 1.53
N GLU A 106 15.46 -12.08 2.42
CA GLU A 106 15.74 -13.52 2.28
C GLU A 106 14.60 -14.25 1.56
N LYS A 107 13.35 -13.96 1.94
CA LYS A 107 12.14 -14.53 1.32
C LYS A 107 11.10 -13.44 1.11
N ILE A 108 10.37 -13.51 0.00
CA ILE A 108 9.33 -12.56 -0.34
C ILE A 108 8.11 -13.25 -0.94
N VAL A 109 6.93 -12.79 -0.56
CA VAL A 109 5.66 -13.07 -1.23
C VAL A 109 5.00 -11.72 -1.52
N VAL A 110 4.61 -11.51 -2.77
CA VAL A 110 3.90 -10.30 -3.21
C VAL A 110 2.53 -10.70 -3.75
N LEU A 111 1.49 -10.02 -3.31
CA LEU A 111 0.12 -10.20 -3.79
C LEU A 111 -0.45 -8.86 -4.22
N ASP A 112 -0.76 -8.77 -5.51
CA ASP A 112 -1.34 -7.58 -6.14
C ASP A 112 -2.75 -7.88 -6.61
N PHE A 113 -3.76 -7.23 -6.02
CA PHE A 113 -5.15 -7.59 -6.29
C PHE A 113 -6.14 -6.45 -6.08
N PRO A 114 -7.22 -6.39 -6.89
CA PRO A 114 -8.38 -5.58 -6.55
C PRO A 114 -9.11 -6.20 -5.34
N SER A 115 -9.44 -5.40 -4.33
CA SER A 115 -10.24 -5.92 -3.21
C SER A 115 -11.74 -5.90 -3.53
N LYS A 116 -12.45 -6.87 -2.96
CA LYS A 116 -13.91 -6.84 -2.83
C LYS A 116 -14.25 -6.64 -1.37
N LEU A 117 -14.57 -5.40 -0.99
CA LEU A 117 -14.93 -5.08 0.39
C LEU A 117 -16.34 -5.59 0.70
N VAL A 118 -16.43 -6.66 1.51
CA VAL A 118 -17.72 -7.23 1.95
C VAL A 118 -18.20 -6.60 3.26
N LYS A 119 -17.28 -6.17 4.11
CA LYS A 119 -17.56 -5.51 5.39
C LYS A 119 -16.55 -4.37 5.59
N ALA A 120 -17.05 -3.14 5.70
CA ALA A 120 -16.21 -1.99 5.98
C ALA A 120 -15.75 -1.97 7.44
N PRO A 121 -14.62 -1.31 7.75
CA PRO A 121 -14.29 -0.91 9.12
C PRO A 121 -15.46 -0.13 9.74
N ALA A 122 -15.67 -0.30 11.04
CA ALA A 122 -16.75 0.37 11.78
C ALA A 122 -16.51 1.87 11.91
#